data_AF-A0A5E3WQB8-F1
#
_entry.id   AF-A0A5E3WQB8-F1
#
_cell.length_a   1.000
_cell.length_b   1.000
_cell.length_c   1.000
_cell.angle_alpha   90.00
_cell.angle_beta   90.00
_cell.angle_gamma   90.00
#
_symmetry.space_group_name_H-M   'P 1'
#
loop_
_entity.id
_entity.type
_entity.pdbx_description
1 polymer ?
#
loop_
_entity_poly.entity_id
_entity_poly.type
_entity_poly.pdbx_seq_one_letter_code
_entity_poly.pdbx_strand_id
1 'polypeptide(L)'
;MFSAALVSLAVSLAVSAAPASDITTRATSYCGQWDQVTVGTYTLFLDQWGLSGASSGSDCATIDSQSGNTVAWTDDWTAVGVNAF
;
A
#
# COMPACT_ATOMS: atom_id res chain seq x y z
N MET A 1 -65.98 27.36 3.77
CA MET A 1 -64.81 27.94 3.07
C MET A 1 -63.59 27.10 3.46
N PHE A 2 -62.67 26.89 2.52
CA PHE A 2 -61.82 25.71 2.37
C PHE A 2 -60.78 25.47 3.49
N SER A 3 -60.70 24.21 3.93
CA SER A 3 -59.54 23.65 4.65
C SER A 3 -58.34 23.56 3.71
N ALA A 4 -57.17 24.00 4.16
CA ALA A 4 -55.90 23.67 3.53
C ALA A 4 -54.92 23.19 4.62
N ALA A 5 -54.84 21.87 4.79
CA ALA A 5 -53.80 21.24 5.58
C ALA A 5 -52.50 21.23 4.78
N LEU A 6 -51.47 21.90 5.29
CA LEU A 6 -50.12 21.90 4.73
C LEU A 6 -49.47 20.55 5.02
N VAL A 7 -49.39 19.69 4.02
CA VAL A 7 -48.66 18.41 4.08
C VAL A 7 -47.19 18.70 3.74
N SER A 8 -46.33 18.72 4.76
CA SER A 8 -44.88 18.82 4.60
C SER A 8 -44.31 17.47 4.16
N LEU A 9 -43.79 17.42 2.93
CA LEU A 9 -43.14 16.24 2.36
C LEU A 9 -41.66 16.22 2.77
N ALA A 10 -41.31 15.47 3.81
CA ALA A 10 -39.91 15.21 4.16
C ALA A 10 -39.34 14.14 3.24
N VAL A 11 -38.50 14.54 2.28
CA VAL A 11 -37.80 13.62 1.38
C VAL A 11 -36.45 13.28 2.01
N SER A 12 -36.33 12.06 2.52
CA SER A 12 -35.07 11.54 3.06
C SER A 12 -34.11 11.19 1.91
N LEU A 13 -32.99 11.92 1.80
CA LEU A 13 -31.92 11.56 0.88
C LEU A 13 -31.12 10.39 1.47
N ALA A 14 -31.43 9.16 1.02
CA ALA A 14 -30.57 8.01 1.26
C ALA A 14 -29.31 8.17 0.38
N VAL A 15 -28.23 8.67 0.96
CA VAL A 15 -26.90 8.69 0.32
C VAL A 15 -26.36 7.27 0.35
N SER A 16 -26.32 6.59 -0.81
CA SER A 16 -25.64 5.30 -0.91
C SER A 16 -24.13 5.54 -1.02
N ALA A 17 -23.39 5.05 -0.02
CA ALA A 17 -21.93 4.97 -0.10
C ALA A 17 -21.58 3.80 -1.03
N ALA A 18 -21.31 4.09 -2.30
CA ALA A 18 -20.74 3.09 -3.20
C ALA A 18 -19.30 2.77 -2.74
N PRO A 19 -18.87 1.49 -2.76
CA PRO A 19 -17.49 1.15 -2.46
C PRO A 19 -16.58 1.85 -3.47
N ALA A 20 -15.60 2.60 -2.98
CA ALA A 20 -14.56 3.19 -3.83
C ALA A 20 -13.85 2.04 -4.56
N SER A 21 -13.72 2.14 -5.88
CA SER A 21 -12.93 1.20 -6.65
C SER A 21 -11.50 1.24 -6.12
N ASP A 22 -10.98 0.10 -5.65
CA ASP A 22 -9.58 -0.05 -5.26
C ASP A 22 -8.71 0.47 -6.41
N ILE A 23 -8.08 1.63 -6.21
CA ILE A 23 -6.96 2.03 -7.05
C ILE A 23 -5.93 0.95 -6.81
N THR A 24 -5.75 0.07 -7.79
CA THR A 24 -4.59 -0.82 -7.83
C THR A 24 -3.37 0.09 -7.71
N THR A 25 -2.80 0.12 -6.51
CA THR A 25 -1.55 0.81 -6.22
C THR A 25 -0.59 0.35 -7.29
N ARG A 26 -0.08 1.29 -8.10
CA ARG A 26 0.94 0.95 -9.09
C ARG A 26 2.11 0.41 -8.28
N ALA A 27 2.31 -0.91 -8.35
CA ALA A 27 3.36 -1.61 -7.63
C ALA A 27 4.68 -0.91 -7.96
N THR A 28 5.18 -0.15 -7.00
CA THR A 28 6.43 0.59 -7.13
C THR A 28 7.47 -0.28 -6.47
N SER A 29 8.44 -0.74 -7.24
CA SER A 29 9.58 -1.49 -6.71
C SER A 29 10.62 -0.51 -6.19
N TYR A 30 11.11 -0.77 -4.99
CA TYR A 30 12.15 -0.01 -4.28
C TYR A 30 13.39 -0.87 -4.26
N CYS A 31 14.53 -0.35 -4.70
CA CYS A 31 15.74 -1.17 -4.94
C CYS A 31 17.01 -0.55 -4.35
N GLY A 32 16.90 0.61 -3.70
CA GLY A 32 18.02 1.26 -3.07
C GLY A 32 18.47 0.51 -1.82
N GLN A 33 19.79 0.49 -1.59
CA GLN A 33 20.42 -0.23 -0.48
C GLN A 33 19.77 0.05 0.89
N TRP A 34 19.31 1.29 1.08
CA TRP A 34 18.74 1.80 2.32
C TRP A 34 17.35 2.40 2.13
N ASP A 35 16.65 1.95 1.09
CA ASP A 35 15.29 2.42 0.84
C ASP A 35 14.39 2.06 2.02
N GLN A 36 13.51 3.02 2.33
CA GLN A 36 12.55 2.94 3.42
C GLN A 36 11.19 3.33 2.87
N VAL A 37 10.20 2.47 3.09
CA VAL A 37 8.87 2.64 2.53
C VAL A 37 7.87 2.56 3.67
N THR A 38 7.25 3.68 4.00
CA THR A 38 6.19 3.72 5.01
C THR A 38 4.85 3.32 4.39
N VAL A 39 4.21 2.31 4.96
CA VAL A 39 2.89 1.78 4.57
C VAL A 39 2.02 1.68 5.81
N GLY A 40 1.06 2.59 5.93
CA GLY A 40 0.27 2.75 7.15
C GLY A 40 1.14 3.01 8.37
N THR A 41 1.09 2.07 9.32
CA THR A 41 1.89 2.11 10.56
C THR A 41 3.21 1.34 10.45
N TYR A 42 3.45 0.68 9.33
CA TYR A 42 4.65 -0.11 9.09
C TYR A 42 5.67 0.69 8.28
N THR A 43 6.94 0.36 8.46
CA THR A 43 8.01 0.81 7.57
C THR A 43 8.74 -0.44 7.09
N LEU A 44 8.76 -0.64 5.78
CA LEU A 44 9.58 -1.67 5.14
C LEU A 44 10.97 -1.06 4.90
N PHE A 45 11.99 -1.75 5.38
CA PHE A 45 13.40 -1.38 5.18
C PHE A 45 14.02 -2.43 4.27
N LEU A 46 14.71 -2.00 3.21
CA LEU A 46 15.52 -2.93 2.41
C LEU A 46 16.78 -3.37 3.17
N ASP A 47 17.37 -2.48 3.97
CA ASP A 47 18.44 -2.79 4.94
C ASP A 47 19.56 -3.70 4.39
N GLN A 48 20.06 -3.41 3.18
CA GLN A 48 21.04 -4.25 2.47
C GLN A 48 22.47 -4.05 3.03
N TRP A 49 22.65 -4.30 4.33
CA TRP A 49 23.92 -4.14 5.05
C TRP A 49 25.05 -5.04 4.52
N GLY A 50 24.68 -6.19 3.97
CA GLY A 50 25.62 -7.17 3.43
C GLY A 50 25.98 -6.99 1.96
N LEU A 51 25.48 -5.95 1.28
CA LEU A 51 25.62 -5.81 -0.17
C LEU A 51 27.09 -5.75 -0.63
N SER A 52 27.98 -5.19 0.18
CA SER A 52 29.42 -5.12 -0.12
C SER A 52 30.12 -6.48 -0.14
N GLY A 53 29.51 -7.52 0.45
CA GLY A 53 29.99 -8.90 0.38
C GLY A 53 29.53 -9.65 -0.89
N ALA A 54 28.70 -9.02 -1.73
CA ALA A 54 28.34 -9.56 -3.03
C ALA A 54 29.21 -8.93 -4.13
N SER A 55 29.70 -9.74 -5.06
CA SER A 55 30.41 -9.25 -6.24
C SER A 55 29.48 -8.57 -7.26
N SER A 56 28.21 -8.99 -7.29
CA SER A 56 27.11 -8.33 -7.98
C SER A 56 25.77 -8.85 -7.44
N GLY A 57 24.69 -8.13 -7.71
CA GLY A 57 23.37 -8.48 -7.23
C GLY A 57 22.42 -7.29 -7.26
N SER A 58 21.17 -7.56 -6.94
CA SER A 58 20.12 -6.57 -6.73
C SER A 58 19.17 -7.08 -5.68
N ASP A 59 18.52 -6.19 -4.96
CA ASP A 59 17.46 -6.52 -4.03
C ASP A 59 16.41 -5.41 -4.17
N CYS A 60 15.19 -5.82 -4.52
CA CYS A 60 14.09 -4.95 -4.86
C CYS A 60 12.81 -5.43 -4.17
N ALA A 61 12.28 -4.60 -3.27
CA ALA A 61 11.03 -4.89 -2.60
C ALA A 61 9.86 -4.15 -3.26
N THR A 62 8.69 -4.76 -3.24
CA THR A 62 7.44 -4.21 -3.78
C THR A 62 6.33 -4.38 -2.76
N ILE A 63 5.57 -3.31 -2.50
CA ILE A 63 4.37 -3.40 -1.66
C ILE A 63 3.21 -3.86 -2.52
N ASP A 64 2.68 -5.05 -2.24
CA ASP A 64 1.60 -5.66 -3.02
C ASP A 64 0.22 -5.16 -2.58
N SER A 65 -0.02 -5.10 -1.26
CA SER A 65 -1.26 -4.58 -0.71
C SER A 65 -1.15 -4.20 0.77
N GLN A 66 -2.08 -3.36 1.22
CA GLN A 66 -2.31 -3.08 2.62
C GLN A 66 -3.80 -3.20 2.93
N SER A 67 -4.15 -3.93 3.99
CA SER A 67 -5.52 -3.99 4.51
C SER A 67 -5.50 -3.89 6.03
N GLY A 68 -6.01 -2.78 6.55
CA GLY A 68 -5.96 -2.46 7.98
C GLY A 68 -4.51 -2.46 8.50
N ASN A 69 -4.24 -3.38 9.44
CA ASN A 69 -2.93 -3.60 10.06
C ASN A 69 -2.15 -4.76 9.41
N THR A 70 -2.51 -5.19 8.20
CA THR A 70 -1.78 -6.24 7.47
C THR A 70 -1.18 -5.64 6.21
N VAL A 71 0.11 -5.89 6.00
CA VAL A 71 0.86 -5.51 4.79
C VAL A 71 1.35 -6.78 4.10
N ALA A 72 1.12 -6.87 2.79
CA ALA A 72 1.72 -7.88 1.94
C ALA A 72 2.76 -7.19 1.03
N TRP A 73 3.92 -7.82 0.91
CA TRP A 73 5.03 -7.33 0.12
C TRP A 73 5.80 -8.52 -0.46
N THR A 74 6.44 -8.28 -1.59
CA THR A 74 7.28 -9.24 -2.30
C THR A 74 8.68 -8.67 -2.41
N ASP A 75 9.66 -9.57 -2.36
CA ASP A 75 11.07 -9.26 -2.47
C ASP A 75 11.68 -10.07 -3.61
N ASP A 76 12.36 -9.40 -4.53
CA ASP A 76 13.10 -10.05 -5.62
C ASP A 76 14.58 -9.69 -5.47
N TRP A 77 15.38 -10.69 -5.10
CA TRP A 77 16.80 -10.50 -4.85
C TRP A 77 17.67 -11.50 -5.61
N THR A 78 18.84 -11.02 -6.00
CA THR A 78 19.92 -11.79 -6.61
C THR A 78 21.24 -11.43 -5.95
N ALA A 79 22.09 -12.42 -5.69
CA ALA A 79 23.45 -12.18 -5.22
C ALA A 79 24.42 -13.17 -5.87
N VAL A 80 25.58 -12.66 -6.28
CA VAL A 80 26.67 -13.44 -6.88
C VAL A 80 27.93 -13.26 -6.07
N GLY A 81 28.64 -14.36 -5.81
CA GLY A 81 29.95 -14.33 -5.18
C GLY A 81 29.90 -13.83 -3.73
N VAL A 82 28.90 -14.29 -2.97
CA VAL A 82 28.72 -13.93 -1.57
C VAL A 82 29.87 -14.52 -0.73
N ASN A 83 30.71 -13.68 -0.15
CA ASN A 83 31.56 -14.09 0.96
C ASN A 83 30.82 -13.81 2.26
N ALA A 84 30.42 -14.86 2.97
CA ALA A 84 29.79 -14.72 4.28
C ALA A 84 30.71 -13.92 5.22
N PHE A 85 30.14 -12.92 5.89
CA PHE A 85 30.80 -12.09 6.91
C PHE A 85 31.17 -12.90 8.15
#